data_AF-X0ZTI4-F1
#
_entry.id   AF-X0ZTI4-F1
#
_cell.length_a   1.000
_cell.length_b   1.000
_cell.length_c   1.000
_cell.angle_alpha   90.00
_cell.angle_beta   90.00
_cell.angle_gamma   90.00
#
_symmetry.space_group_name_H-M   'P 1'
#
loop_
_entity.id
_entity.type
_entity.pdbx_description
1 polymer ?
#
loop_
_entity_poly.entity_id
_entity_poly.type
_entity_poly.pdbx_seq_one_letter_code
_entity_poly.pdbx_strand_id
1 'polypeptide(L)' 'MIEEIGKLERKLQREINYSIYEKKDFNKKKKEGNSFILDILKEKKILLIGDENGL' A
#
# COMPACT_ATOMS: atom_id res chain seq x y z
N MET A 1 2.36 2.98 13.03
CA MET A 1 2.28 3.21 11.56
C MET A 1 2.73 4.61 11.18
N ILE A 2 2.03 5.67 11.63
CA ILE A 2 2.34 7.06 11.23
C ILE A 2 3.76 7.49 11.63
N GLU A 3 4.23 7.12 12.82
CA GLU A 3 5.59 7.48 13.27
C GLU A 3 6.70 6.87 12.41
N GLU A 4 6.57 5.58 12.07
CA GLU A 4 7.54 4.87 11.22
C GLU A 4 7.52 5.37 9.77
N ILE A 5 6.33 5.70 9.24
CA ILE A 5 6.21 6.36 7.93
C ILE A 5 6.91 7.71 7.95
N GLY A 6 6.69 8.53 8.98
CA GLY A 6 7.36 9.84 9.09
C GLY A 6 8.88 9.73 9.21
N LYS A 7 9.41 8.69 9.86
CA LYS A 7 10.86 8.41 9.87
C LYS A 7 11.37 8.08 8.47
N LEU A 8 10.63 7.27 7.72
CA LEU A 8 10.98 6.91 6.34
C LEU A 8 10.89 8.10 5.39
N GLU A 9 9.85 8.92 5.46
CA GLU A 9 9.70 10.13 4.63
C GLU A 9 10.86 11.09 4.82
N ARG A 10 11.26 11.34 6.08
CA ARG A 10 12.46 12.14 6.38
C ARG A 10 13.73 11.55 5.77
N LYS A 11 13.89 10.22 5.83
CA LYS A 11 15.06 9.55 5.24
C LYS A 11 15.04 9.61 3.71
N LEU A 12 13.88 9.47 3.09
CA LEU A 12 13.69 9.43 1.65
C LEU A 12 13.55 10.82 1.01
N GLN A 13 13.37 11.86 1.82
CA GLN A 13 13.12 13.24 1.38
C GLN A 13 11.94 13.34 0.40
N ARG A 14 10.92 12.51 0.61
CA ARG A 14 9.68 12.47 -0.17
C ARG A 14 8.53 11.98 0.69
N GLU A 15 7.33 12.42 0.37
CA GLU A 15 6.10 11.90 0.99
C GLU A 15 5.80 10.47 0.54
N ILE A 16 5.20 9.70 1.44
CA ILE A 16 4.71 8.34 1.20
C ILE A 16 3.18 8.41 1.13
N ASN A 17 2.67 8.43 -0.10
CA ASN A 17 1.23 8.32 -0.34
C ASN A 17 0.79 6.85 -0.18
N TYR A 18 0.01 6.57 0.87
CA TYR A 18 -0.57 5.25 1.10
C TYR A 18 -2.10 5.27 1.01
N SER A 19 -2.68 4.15 0.61
CA SER A 19 -4.13 3.94 0.58
C SER A 19 -4.45 2.65 1.31
N ILE A 20 -5.34 2.74 2.31
CA ILE A 20 -5.76 1.60 3.13
C ILE A 20 -7.12 1.12 2.62
N TYR A 21 -7.25 -0.18 2.39
CA TYR A 21 -8.47 -0.81 1.93
C TYR A 21 -8.85 -1.97 2.83
N GLU A 22 -10.15 -2.13 3.10
CA GLU A 22 -10.65 -3.43 3.53
C GLU A 22 -10.50 -4.44 2.39
N LYS A 23 -10.27 -5.71 2.75
CA LYS A 23 -10.04 -6.78 1.77
C LYS A 23 -11.18 -6.91 0.75
N LYS A 24 -12.44 -6.75 1.19
CA LYS A 24 -13.60 -6.79 0.29
C LYS A 24 -13.60 -5.65 -0.73
N ASP A 25 -13.22 -4.44 -0.31
CA ASP A 25 -13.24 -3.25 -1.16
C ASP A 25 -12.10 -3.26 -2.16
N PHE A 26 -10.92 -3.70 -1.74
CA PHE A 26 -9.80 -3.95 -2.65
C PHE A 26 -10.19 -4.95 -3.74
N ASN A 27 -10.80 -6.07 -3.35
CA ASN A 27 -11.24 -7.11 -4.30
C ASN A 27 -12.32 -6.59 -5.25
N LYS A 28 -13.28 -5.81 -4.75
CA LYS A 28 -14.32 -5.18 -5.58
C LYS A 28 -13.70 -4.24 -6.61
N LYS A 29 -12.89 -3.27 -6.17
CA LYS A 29 -12.23 -2.29 -7.06
C LYS A 29 -11.30 -2.95 -8.08
N LYS A 30 -10.61 -4.03 -7.69
CA LYS A 30 -9.81 -4.85 -8.61
C LYS A 30 -10.69 -5.46 -9.72
N LYS A 31 -11.84 -6.03 -9.38
CA LYS A 31 -12.79 -6.62 -10.34
C LYS A 31 -13.40 -5.57 -11.26
N GLU A 32 -13.68 -4.38 -10.74
CA GLU A 32 -14.21 -3.24 -11.49
C GLU A 32 -13.17 -2.55 -12.39
N GLY A 33 -11.91 -3.02 -12.36
CA GLY A 33 -10.86 -2.49 -13.21
C GLY A 33 -10.34 -1.12 -12.79
N ASN A 34 -10.34 -0.82 -11.49
CA ASN A 34 -9.79 0.44 -10.98
C ASN A 34 -8.33 0.63 -11.44
N SER A 35 -8.06 1.74 -12.15
CA SER A 35 -6.76 2.02 -12.77
C SER A 35 -5.60 1.97 -11.77
N PHE A 36 -5.71 2.69 -10.66
CA PHE A 36 -4.68 2.72 -9.63
C PHE A 36 -4.32 1.32 -9.08
N ILE A 37 -5.32 0.50 -8.73
CA ILE A 37 -5.08 -0.86 -8.26
C ILE A 37 -4.44 -1.71 -9.35
N LEU A 38 -4.92 -1.61 -10.60
CA LEU A 38 -4.36 -2.38 -11.71
C LEU A 38 -2.91 -1.99 -12.01
N ASP A 39 -2.58 -0.71 -11.94
CA ASP A 39 -1.23 -0.21 -12.20
C ASP A 39 -0.26 -0.73 -11.14
N ILE A 40 -0.61 -0.63 -9.85
CA ILE A 40 0.18 -1.25 -8.76
C ILE A 40 0.37 -2.76 -8.98
N LEU A 41 -0.69 -3.45 -9.44
CA LEU A 41 -0.64 -4.89 -9.68
C LEU A 41 0.20 -5.28 -10.91
N LYS A 42 0.42 -4.39 -11.87
CA LYS A 42 1.30 -4.63 -13.03
C LYS A 42 2.76 -4.35 -12.73
N GLU A 43 3.04 -3.33 -11.92
CA GLU A 43 4.41 -2.92 -11.60
C GLU A 43 5.19 -3.95 -10.78
N LYS A 44 6.53 -3.92 -10.88
CA LYS A 44 7.42 -4.71 -10.01
C LYS A 44 7.24 -4.22 -8.58
N LYS A 45 6.80 -5.10 -7.69
CA LYS A 45 6.45 -4.77 -6.31
C LYS A 45 7.04 -5.74 -5.30
N ILE A 46 7.27 -5.25 -4.09
CA ILE A 46 7.58 -6.07 -2.91
C ILE A 46 6.27 -6.22 -2.15
N LEU A 47 5.83 -7.46 -1.95
CA LEU A 47 4.64 -7.75 -1.16
C LEU A 47 5.07 -8.01 0.28
N LEU A 48 4.55 -7.19 1.20
CA LEU A 48 4.72 -7.40 2.64
C LEU A 48 3.46 -8.10 3.17
N ILE A 49 3.66 -9.22 3.87
CA ILE A 49 2.59 -9.99 4.51
C ILE A 49 2.94 -10.06 5.99
N GLY A 50 2.05 -9.64 6.89
CA GLY A 50 2.28 -9.68 8.33
C GLY A 50 1.00 -9.30 9.08
N ASP A 51 1.05 -9.33 10.40
CA ASP A 51 -0.06 -8.95 11.28
C ASP A 51 0.33 -7.78 12.22
N GLU A 52 -0.52 -7.47 13.19
CA GLU A 52 -0.28 -6.40 14.17
C GLU A 52 0.97 -6.60 15.04
N ASN A 53 1.53 -7.81 15.10
CA ASN A 53 2.74 -8.15 15.86
C ASN A 53 4.02 -8.10 15.01
N GLY A 54 3.92 -7.76 13.72
CA GLY A 54 5.05 -7.74 12.79
C GLY A 54 5.05 -8.93 11.80
N LEU A 55 6.10 -8.99 10.97
CA LEU A 55 6.34 -10.09 10.02
C LEU A 55 6.49 -11.44 10.73
#